data_AF-A0A2M6XW94-F1
#
_entry.id   AF-A0A2M6XW94-F1
#
_cell.length_a   1.000
_cell.length_b   1.000
_cell.length_c   1.000
_cell.angle_alpha   90.00
_cell.angle_beta   90.00
_cell.angle_gamma   90.00
#
_symmetry.space_group_name_H-M   'P 1'
#
loop_
_entity.id
_entity.type
_entity.pdbx_description
1 polymer ?
#
loop_
_entity_poly.entity_id
_entity_poly.type
_entity_poly.pdbx_seq_one_letter_code
_entity_poly.pdbx_strand_id
1 'polypeptide(L)'
;MTETAAPQEQTTPLFNIEKLYVKDLSLEIPGAPAIFLQRENPKIDLQMQSKATAVEEGVFEVEVMVTVTAKLGEKDQVMFLIEAKQAGIFQVRNLPPQK
;
A
#
# COMPACT_ATOMS: atom_id res chain seq x y z
N MET A 1 -56.55 11.01 6.08
CA MET A 1 -55.91 9.79 5.59
C MET A 1 -54.41 10.00 5.75
N THR A 2 -53.82 9.27 6.69
CA THR A 2 -52.38 9.33 7.02
C THR A 2 -51.60 8.61 5.94
N GLU A 3 -50.74 9.32 5.22
CA GLU A 3 -49.77 8.71 4.29
C GLU A 3 -48.60 8.18 5.12
N THR A 4 -48.50 6.86 5.23
CA THR A 4 -47.38 6.17 5.87
C THR A 4 -46.17 6.26 4.94
N ALA A 5 -45.22 7.12 5.28
CA ALA A 5 -43.89 7.11 4.69
C ALA A 5 -43.19 5.80 5.08
N ALA A 6 -42.85 4.97 4.08
CA ALA A 6 -42.00 3.80 4.26
C ALA A 6 -40.60 4.25 4.73
N PRO A 7 -39.93 3.52 5.64
CA PRO A 7 -38.55 3.84 6.00
C PRO A 7 -37.66 3.59 4.79
N GLN A 8 -37.00 4.63 4.27
CA GLN A 8 -35.87 4.43 3.37
C GLN A 8 -34.78 3.71 4.16
N GLU A 9 -34.51 2.45 3.83
CA GLU A 9 -33.35 1.73 4.33
C GLU A 9 -32.10 2.51 3.91
N GLN A 10 -31.55 3.30 4.83
CA GLN A 10 -30.24 3.91 4.69
C GLN A 10 -29.22 2.78 4.69
N THR A 11 -28.89 2.28 3.49
CA THR A 11 -27.78 1.36 3.27
C THR A 11 -26.50 2.07 3.69
N THR A 12 -26.12 1.90 4.95
CA THR A 12 -24.96 2.56 5.53
C THR A 12 -23.71 2.01 4.83
N PRO A 13 -22.80 2.88 4.36
CA PRO A 13 -21.54 2.44 3.76
C PRO A 13 -20.73 1.68 4.82
N LEU A 14 -20.29 0.48 4.45
CA LEU A 14 -19.47 -0.38 5.29
C LEU A 14 -18.08 -0.48 4.67
N PHE A 15 -17.08 -0.12 5.47
CA PHE A 15 -15.66 -0.27 5.14
C PHE A 15 -14.95 -0.84 6.37
N ASN A 16 -14.61 -2.12 6.30
CA ASN A 16 -13.92 -2.84 7.37
C ASN A 16 -12.59 -3.39 6.88
N ILE A 17 -11.58 -3.37 7.75
CA ILE A 17 -10.29 -4.00 7.51
C ILE A 17 -10.34 -5.38 8.16
N GLU A 18 -10.33 -6.43 7.34
CA GLU A 18 -10.35 -7.81 7.83
C GLU A 18 -8.96 -8.24 8.28
N LYS A 19 -7.96 -8.02 7.43
CA LYS A 19 -6.57 -8.43 7.67
C LYS A 19 -5.60 -7.47 7.01
N LEU A 20 -4.44 -7.30 7.63
CA LEU A 20 -3.27 -6.65 7.06
C LEU A 20 -2.10 -7.62 7.15
N TYR A 21 -1.32 -7.73 6.08
CA TYR A 21 -0.15 -8.61 6.05
C TYR A 21 0.90 -8.09 5.07
N VAL A 22 2.15 -8.45 5.32
CA VAL A 22 3.25 -8.24 4.37
C VAL A 22 3.24 -9.42 3.41
N LYS A 23 3.07 -9.16 2.12
CA LYS A 23 3.15 -10.20 1.07
C LYS A 23 4.57 -10.49 0.67
N ASP A 24 5.38 -9.44 0.62
CA ASP A 24 6.75 -9.52 0.17
C ASP A 24 7.57 -8.41 0.81
N LEU A 25 8.82 -8.73 1.12
CA LEU A 25 9.79 -7.78 1.64
C LEU A 25 11.18 -8.23 1.19
N SER A 26 11.84 -7.38 0.42
CA SER A 26 13.23 -7.56 0.03
C SER A 26 14.08 -6.39 0.52
N LEU A 27 15.32 -6.70 0.88
CA LEU A 27 16.35 -5.74 1.24
C LEU A 27 17.66 -6.19 0.63
N GLU A 28 18.27 -5.33 -0.16
CA GLU A 28 19.59 -5.57 -0.75
C GLU A 28 20.55 -4.43 -0.42
N ILE A 29 21.78 -4.79 -0.07
CA ILE A 29 22.85 -3.85 0.30
C ILE A 29 24.13 -4.26 -0.46
N PRO A 30 24.26 -3.91 -1.76
CA PRO A 30 25.32 -4.46 -2.63
C PRO A 30 26.74 -4.15 -2.15
N GLY A 31 26.94 -2.99 -1.51
CA GLY A 31 28.24 -2.54 -1.02
C GLY A 31 28.56 -2.94 0.42
N ALA A 32 27.73 -3.78 1.07
CA ALA A 32 27.97 -4.17 2.44
C ALA A 32 29.27 -4.98 2.60
N PRO A 33 30.02 -4.80 3.70
CA PRO A 33 29.80 -3.82 4.78
C PRO A 33 30.46 -2.46 4.51
N ALA A 34 31.32 -2.34 3.49
CA ALA A 34 32.13 -1.15 3.23
C ALA A 34 31.29 0.13 3.03
N ILE A 35 30.09 -0.02 2.48
CA ILE A 35 29.13 1.08 2.29
C ILE A 35 28.76 1.80 3.59
N PHE A 36 28.82 1.12 4.74
CA PHE A 36 28.49 1.71 6.04
C PHE A 36 29.57 2.66 6.57
N LEU A 37 30.76 2.69 5.95
CA LEU A 37 31.83 3.63 6.30
C LEU A 37 31.64 4.99 5.61
N GLN A 38 30.80 5.05 4.58
CA GLN A 38 30.46 6.29 3.89
C GLN A 38 29.63 7.17 4.83
N ARG A 39 30.04 8.44 4.98
CA ARG A 39 29.37 9.41 5.87
C ARG A 39 28.41 10.36 5.15
N GLU A 40 28.31 10.23 3.84
CA GLU A 40 27.43 11.05 3.02
C GLU A 40 25.97 10.66 3.24
N ASN A 41 25.07 11.65 3.19
CA ASN A 41 23.64 11.39 3.25
C ASN A 41 23.17 10.86 1.89
N PRO A 42 22.49 9.70 1.83
CA PRO A 42 22.00 9.18 0.57
C PRO A 42 20.83 10.01 0.04
N LYS A 43 20.75 10.10 -1.29
CA LYS A 43 19.55 10.54 -1.98
C LYS A 43 18.57 9.37 -2.03
N ILE A 44 17.34 9.59 -1.59
CA ILE A 44 16.27 8.59 -1.58
C ILE A 44 15.38 8.80 -2.80
N ASP A 45 15.22 7.75 -3.60
CA ASP A 45 14.19 7.63 -4.65
C ASP A 45 13.09 6.69 -4.13
N LEU A 46 11.85 7.17 -4.16
CA LEU A 46 10.68 6.43 -3.69
C LEU A 46 9.70 6.23 -4.84
N GLN A 47 9.36 4.98 -5.09
CA GLN A 47 8.34 4.61 -6.08
C GLN A 47 7.23 3.84 -5.35
N MET A 48 5.99 4.27 -5.59
CA MET A 48 4.81 3.66 -4.98
C MET A 48 3.82 3.25 -6.06
N GLN A 49 3.29 2.05 -5.90
CA GLN A 49 2.24 1.50 -6.75
C GLN A 49 1.17 0.90 -5.87
N SER A 50 -0.10 1.09 -6.25
CA SER A 50 -1.23 0.46 -5.59
C SER A 50 -2.04 -0.36 -6.58
N LYS A 51 -2.51 -1.51 -6.13
CA LYS A 51 -3.36 -2.41 -6.91
C LYS A 51 -4.49 -2.90 -6.01
N ALA A 52 -5.72 -2.82 -6.51
CA ALA A 52 -6.87 -3.42 -5.87
C ALA A 52 -7.36 -4.59 -6.73
N THR A 53 -7.65 -5.72 -6.09
CA THR A 53 -8.18 -6.93 -6.73
C THR A 53 -9.41 -7.38 -5.96
N ALA A 54 -10.52 -7.63 -6.66
CA ALA A 54 -11.68 -8.25 -6.02
C ALA A 54 -11.38 -9.72 -5.71
N VAL A 55 -11.63 -10.13 -4.47
CA VAL A 55 -11.46 -11.53 -4.02
C VAL A 55 -12.81 -12.24 -4.00
N GLU A 56 -13.81 -11.57 -3.41
CA GLU A 56 -15.19 -12.04 -3.32
C GLU A 56 -16.14 -10.83 -3.39
N GLU A 57 -17.46 -11.08 -3.39
CA GLU A 57 -18.45 -10.01 -3.42
C GLU A 57 -18.36 -9.12 -2.17
N GLY A 58 -17.99 -7.86 -2.40
CA GLY A 58 -17.77 -6.89 -1.33
C GLY A 58 -16.49 -7.13 -0.52
N VAL A 59 -15.54 -7.92 -1.04
CA VAL A 59 -14.22 -8.16 -0.41
C VAL A 59 -13.11 -7.92 -1.43
N PHE A 60 -12.17 -7.06 -1.07
CA PHE A 60 -11.07 -6.62 -1.93
C PHE A 60 -9.73 -6.85 -1.25
N GLU A 61 -8.76 -7.39 -1.97
CA GLU A 61 -7.35 -7.34 -1.59
C GLU A 61 -6.75 -6.09 -2.21
N VAL A 62 -6.25 -5.18 -1.37
CA VAL A 62 -5.50 -4.00 -1.81
C VAL A 62 -4.04 -4.20 -1.44
N GLU A 63 -3.17 -4.13 -2.44
CA GLU A 63 -1.72 -4.21 -2.31
C GLU A 63 -1.11 -2.84 -2.58
N VAL A 64 -0.18 -2.43 -1.71
CA VAL A 64 0.67 -1.26 -1.86
C VAL A 64 2.10 -1.75 -1.93
N MET A 65 2.71 -1.56 -3.10
CA MET A 65 4.12 -1.82 -3.34
C MET A 65 4.91 -0.53 -3.19
N VAL A 66 5.97 -0.60 -2.40
CA VAL A 66 6.89 0.50 -2.15
C VAL A 66 8.29 0.04 -2.50
N THR A 67 8.91 0.70 -3.47
CA THR A 67 10.31 0.49 -3.85
C THR A 67 11.11 1.72 -3.44
N VAL A 68 12.11 1.52 -2.59
CA VAL A 68 13.01 2.56 -2.08
C VAL A 68 14.42 2.28 -2.59
N THR A 69 14.98 3.21 -3.35
CA THR A 69 16.39 3.15 -3.77
C THR A 69 17.15 4.29 -3.11
N ALA A 70 18.13 3.95 -2.26
CA ALA A 70 19.05 4.92 -1.67
C ALA A 70 20.37 4.94 -2.44
N LYS A 71 20.82 6.11 -2.88
CA LYS A 71 22.08 6.29 -3.62
C LYS A 71 23.01 7.29 -2.95
N LEU A 72 24.33 7.05 -3.01
CA LEU A 72 25.38 7.91 -2.44
C LEU A 72 26.23 8.57 -3.52
N GLY A 73 26.65 9.81 -3.25
CA GLY A 73 27.62 10.59 -4.02
C GLY A 73 27.21 10.91 -5.46
N GLU A 74 28.14 11.54 -6.20
CA GLU A 74 27.95 11.90 -7.62
C GLU A 74 27.97 10.67 -8.56
N LYS A 75 28.50 9.53 -8.09
CA LYS A 75 28.61 8.29 -8.88
C LYS A 75 27.38 7.38 -8.77
N ASP A 76 26.32 7.84 -8.11
CA ASP A 76 25.03 7.15 -8.04
C ASP A 76 25.14 5.72 -7.46
N GLN A 77 26.07 5.53 -6.51
CA GLN A 77 26.32 4.22 -5.90
C GLN A 77 25.13 3.82 -5.04
N VAL A 78 24.52 2.66 -5.31
CA VAL A 78 23.38 2.15 -4.52
C VAL A 78 23.86 1.76 -3.12
N MET A 79 23.28 2.40 -2.11
CA MET A 79 23.50 2.11 -0.70
C MET A 79 22.63 0.94 -0.25
N PHE A 80 21.32 1.06 -0.43
CA PHE A 80 20.37 -0.01 -0.20
C PHE A 80 19.18 0.10 -1.16
N LEU A 81 18.60 -1.05 -1.45
CA LEU A 81 17.34 -1.19 -2.17
C LEU A 81 16.36 -1.92 -1.25
N ILE A 82 15.17 -1.37 -1.08
CA ILE A 82 14.07 -2.00 -0.33
C ILE A 82 12.89 -2.12 -1.27
N GLU A 83 12.29 -3.30 -1.35
CA GLU A 83 10.96 -3.47 -1.93
C GLU A 83 10.05 -4.08 -0.87
N ALA A 84 8.92 -3.42 -0.59
CA ALA A 84 7.93 -3.90 0.35
C ALA A 84 6.56 -3.94 -0.32
N LYS A 85 5.89 -5.09 -0.24
CA LYS A 85 4.49 -5.26 -0.67
C LYS A 85 3.64 -5.46 0.57
N GLN A 86 2.94 -4.42 0.98
CA GLN A 86 1.95 -4.50 2.04
C GLN A 86 0.58 -4.75 1.42
N ALA A 87 -0.14 -5.74 1.92
CA ALA A 87 -1.50 -6.01 1.50
C ALA A 87 -2.49 -5.93 2.65
N GLY A 88 -3.73 -5.64 2.28
CA GLY A 88 -4.87 -5.69 3.18
C GLY A 88 -6.09 -6.28 2.49
N ILE A 89 -6.87 -7.04 3.26
CA ILE A 89 -8.19 -7.50 2.84
C ILE A 89 -9.20 -6.54 3.47
N PHE A 90 -10.02 -5.95 2.62
CA PHE A 90 -11.01 -4.96 2.98
C PHE A 90 -12.39 -5.47 2.59
N GLN A 91 -13.32 -5.43 3.54
CA GLN A 91 -14.73 -5.63 3.25
C GLN A 91 -15.36 -4.26 2.95
N VAL A 92 -15.96 -4.15 1.78
CA VAL A 92 -16.51 -2.91 1.24
C VAL A 92 -17.91 -3.17 0.72
N ARG A 93 -18.93 -2.56 1.33
CA ARG A 93 -20.33 -2.65 0.89
C ARG A 93 -20.99 -1.28 0.89
N ASN A 94 -21.95 -1.10 -0.01
CA ASN A 94 -22.77 0.11 -0.10
C ASN A 94 -21.95 1.41 -0.27
N LEU A 95 -20.75 1.33 -0.88
CA LEU A 95 -20.03 2.55 -1.26
C LEU A 95 -20.71 3.18 -2.47
N PRO A 96 -20.93 4.50 -2.47
CA PRO A 96 -21.44 5.19 -3.65
C PRO A 96 -20.45 5.01 -4.82
N PRO A 97 -20.93 4.80 -6.05
CA PRO A 97 -20.07 4.75 -7.22
C PRO A 97 -19.27 6.04 -7.31
N GLN A 98 -17.96 5.93 -7.58
CA GLN A 98 -17.11 7.09 -7.85
C GLN A 98 -17.63 7.77 -9.13
N LYS A 99 -17.92 9.08 -9.04
CA LYS A 99 -18.33 9.91 -10.18
C LYS A 99 -17.21 10.08 -11.19
#